data_AF-A0A7D8Z4A7-F1
#
_entry.id   AF-A0A7D8Z4A7-F1
#
_cell.length_a   1.000
_cell.length_b   1.000
_cell.length_c   1.000
_cell.angle_alpha   90.00
_cell.angle_beta   90.00
_cell.angle_gamma   90.00
#
_symmetry.space_group_name_H-M   'P 1'
#
loop_
_entity.id
_entity.type
_entity.pdbx_description
1 polymer ?
#
loop_
_entity_poly.entity_id
_entity_poly.type
_entity_poly.pdbx_seq_one_letter_code
_entity_poly.pdbx_strand_id
1 'polypeptide(L)'
;MSKRGNEGDITDTPSVAPKRARAYTPPRAPTLDVWLKPDAPPPLLAASPHLNDQDSTFISFTLSFEPPSHVRSVSALTKEVKRIVRELDVVRLVGDELLTRNEGAFQAGEGRAPGRGKGKERAREPDCRMWAARVIGLNEGKNGTGGEGDYQLLEAFDDDGEKFGGERLLRVLKEKSAVDVITICVRWVSWRVWRCSC
;
A
#
# COMPACT_ATOMS: atom_id res chain seq x y z
N MET A 1 -53.73 -64.45 3.74
CA MET A 1 -52.27 -64.68 3.59
C MET A 1 -51.66 -63.45 2.94
N SER A 2 -50.64 -62.92 3.59
CA SER A 2 -49.98 -61.64 3.38
C SER A 2 -49.16 -61.58 2.08
N LYS A 3 -49.32 -60.52 1.28
CA LYS A 3 -48.28 -59.99 0.39
C LYS A 3 -48.31 -58.45 0.45
N ARG A 4 -47.41 -57.89 1.25
CA ARG A 4 -47.07 -56.46 1.30
C ARG A 4 -46.21 -56.15 0.08
N GLY A 5 -46.69 -55.29 -0.82
CA GLY A 5 -45.87 -54.57 -1.79
C GLY A 5 -45.45 -53.26 -1.14
N ASN A 6 -44.13 -53.08 -0.97
CA ASN A 6 -43.52 -51.89 -0.41
C ASN A 6 -42.98 -51.06 -1.58
N GLU A 7 -43.74 -50.07 -2.04
CA GLU A 7 -43.26 -49.07 -3.01
C GLU A 7 -42.37 -48.06 -2.28
N GLY A 8 -41.22 -47.77 -2.90
CA GLY A 8 -40.19 -46.93 -2.33
C GLY A 8 -40.51 -45.45 -2.45
N ASP A 9 -40.21 -44.72 -1.38
CA ASP A 9 -40.01 -43.28 -1.40
C ASP A 9 -38.59 -43.01 -0.87
N ILE A 10 -37.67 -42.75 -1.79
CA ILE A 10 -36.29 -42.35 -1.48
C ILE A 10 -36.34 -40.85 -1.29
N THR A 11 -36.44 -40.40 -0.04
CA THR A 11 -36.25 -38.99 0.31
C THR A 11 -34.76 -38.65 0.19
N ASP A 12 -34.35 -38.16 -0.97
CA ASP A 12 -33.03 -37.58 -1.21
C ASP A 12 -32.87 -36.34 -0.33
N THR A 13 -32.22 -36.53 0.83
CA THR A 13 -31.85 -35.43 1.72
C THR A 13 -30.51 -34.90 1.22
N PRO A 14 -30.37 -33.61 0.86
CA PRO A 14 -29.09 -33.09 0.38
C PRO A 14 -28.04 -33.17 1.50
N SER A 15 -27.09 -34.08 1.33
CA SER A 15 -25.89 -34.22 2.14
C SER A 15 -25.10 -32.91 2.09
N VAL A 16 -25.21 -32.11 3.17
CA VAL A 16 -24.40 -30.91 3.36
C VAL A 16 -22.96 -31.36 3.61
N ALA A 17 -22.15 -31.31 2.55
CA ALA A 17 -20.72 -31.57 2.63
C ALA A 17 -20.09 -30.71 3.76
N PRO A 18 -19.23 -31.29 4.61
CA PRO A 18 -18.63 -30.54 5.70
C PRO A 18 -17.79 -29.40 5.10
N LYS A 19 -18.12 -28.16 5.49
CA LYS A 19 -17.33 -26.97 5.15
C LYS A 19 -15.88 -27.25 5.55
N ARG A 20 -14.99 -27.43 4.55
CA ARG A 20 -13.54 -27.54 4.78
C ARG A 20 -13.14 -26.38 5.69
N ALA A 21 -12.60 -26.71 6.86
CA ALA A 21 -12.06 -25.74 7.79
C ALA A 21 -11.12 -24.79 7.02
N ARG A 22 -11.32 -23.48 7.19
CA ARG A 22 -10.40 -22.47 6.64
C ARG A 22 -9.00 -22.87 7.08
N ALA A 23 -8.10 -23.07 6.13
CA ALA A 23 -6.69 -23.31 6.43
C ALA A 23 -6.22 -22.20 7.36
N TYR A 24 -5.85 -22.57 8.59
CA TYR A 24 -5.26 -21.66 9.56
C TYR A 24 -4.00 -21.12 8.92
N THR A 25 -4.07 -19.87 8.46
CA THR A 25 -2.87 -19.14 8.04
C THR A 25 -2.31 -18.60 9.34
N PRO A 26 -1.17 -19.12 9.83
CA PRO A 26 -0.60 -18.61 11.07
C PRO A 26 -0.39 -17.10 10.90
N PRO A 27 -0.77 -16.28 11.90
CA PRO A 27 -0.45 -14.87 11.87
C PRO A 27 1.06 -14.75 11.65
N ARG A 28 1.45 -13.88 10.71
CA ARG A 28 2.86 -13.61 10.43
C ARG A 28 3.54 -13.29 11.75
N ALA A 29 4.65 -13.98 12.04
CA ALA A 29 5.40 -13.74 13.27
C ALA A 29 5.65 -12.22 13.42
N PRO A 30 5.41 -11.64 14.60
CA PRO A 30 5.63 -10.22 14.81
C PRO A 30 7.07 -9.87 14.44
N THR A 31 7.26 -8.75 13.77
CA THR A 31 8.61 -8.23 13.52
C THR A 31 9.26 -7.90 14.86
N LEU A 32 10.60 -7.88 14.90
CA LEU A 32 11.35 -7.55 16.12
C LEU A 32 10.86 -6.25 16.75
N ASP A 33 10.55 -5.23 15.94
CA ASP A 33 9.99 -3.96 16.41
C ASP A 33 8.61 -4.10 17.06
N VAL A 34 7.72 -4.92 16.51
CA VAL A 34 6.40 -5.21 17.11
C VAL A 34 6.55 -5.95 18.43
N TRP A 35 7.57 -6.80 18.54
CA TRP A 35 7.87 -7.51 19.78
C TRP A 35 8.52 -6.60 20.84
N LEU A 36 9.44 -5.71 20.43
CA LEU A 36 10.13 -4.78 21.32
C LEU A 36 9.25 -3.61 21.76
N LYS A 37 8.25 -3.23 20.95
CA LYS A 37 7.39 -2.07 21.19
C LYS A 37 5.91 -2.44 20.96
N PRO A 38 5.34 -3.33 21.79
CA PRO A 38 3.97 -3.81 21.60
C PRO A 38 2.93 -2.69 21.75
N ASP A 39 3.24 -1.65 22.51
CA ASP A 39 2.33 -0.53 22.80
C ASP A 39 2.64 0.74 21.98
N ALA A 40 3.59 0.68 21.04
CA ALA A 40 3.84 1.82 20.17
C ALA A 40 2.61 2.07 19.28
N PRO A 41 2.10 3.31 19.21
CA PRO A 41 1.02 3.62 18.30
C PRO A 41 1.45 3.31 16.87
N PRO A 42 0.57 2.74 16.04
CA PRO A 42 0.90 2.49 14.65
C PRO A 42 1.30 3.81 13.98
N PRO A 43 2.25 3.78 13.03
CA PRO A 43 2.63 4.97 12.28
C PRO A 43 1.37 5.63 11.71
N LEU A 44 1.23 6.94 11.90
CA LEU A 44 0.09 7.66 11.39
C LEU A 44 0.14 7.62 9.86
N LEU A 45 -0.78 6.84 9.28
CA LEU A 45 -0.96 6.66 7.85
C LEU A 45 -2.30 7.30 7.46
N ALA A 46 -2.24 8.34 6.64
CA ALA A 46 -3.40 8.94 6.01
C ALA A 46 -3.41 8.57 4.52
N ALA A 47 -4.57 8.23 3.98
CA ALA A 47 -4.77 8.03 2.55
C ALA A 47 -5.63 9.16 1.97
N SER A 48 -5.30 9.62 0.76
CA SER A 48 -6.14 10.55 0.03
C SER A 48 -7.40 9.86 -0.50
N PRO A 49 -8.44 10.63 -0.85
CA PRO A 49 -9.47 10.15 -1.75
C PRO A 49 -8.86 9.64 -3.07
N HIS A 50 -9.59 8.76 -3.75
CA HIS A 50 -9.18 8.25 -5.04
C HIS A 50 -9.33 9.35 -6.09
N LEU A 51 -8.29 9.56 -6.89
CA LEU A 51 -8.32 10.47 -8.02
C LEU A 51 -8.26 9.64 -9.30
N ASN A 52 -9.24 9.84 -10.18
CA ASN A 52 -9.24 9.21 -11.50
C ASN A 52 -8.97 10.27 -12.56
N ASP A 53 -8.01 10.00 -13.45
CA ASP A 53 -7.72 10.86 -14.60
C ASP A 53 -7.30 10.01 -15.80
N GLN A 54 -7.90 10.26 -16.95
CA GLN A 54 -7.65 9.52 -18.21
C GLN A 54 -7.52 8.00 -18.00
N ASP A 55 -8.56 7.37 -17.45
CA ASP A 55 -8.61 5.93 -17.12
C ASP A 55 -7.51 5.43 -16.16
N SER A 56 -6.69 6.31 -15.59
CA SER A 56 -5.74 5.99 -14.53
C SER A 56 -6.35 6.27 -13.17
N THR A 57 -5.92 5.52 -12.16
CA THR A 57 -6.33 5.73 -10.76
C THR A 57 -5.11 6.06 -9.92
N PHE A 58 -5.22 7.13 -9.14
CA PHE A 58 -4.19 7.64 -8.24
C PHE A 58 -4.69 7.63 -6.81
N ILE A 59 -3.82 7.21 -5.89
CA ILE A 59 -4.02 7.33 -4.44
C ILE A 59 -2.71 7.79 -3.84
N SER A 60 -2.75 8.78 -2.93
CA SER A 60 -1.59 9.13 -2.13
C SER A 60 -1.73 8.65 -0.69
N PHE A 61 -0.60 8.24 -0.13
CA PHE A 61 -0.44 7.81 1.25
C PHE A 61 0.57 8.72 1.90
N THR A 62 0.23 9.33 3.03
CA THR A 62 1.16 10.12 3.83
C THR A 62 1.39 9.42 5.17
N LEU A 63 2.66 9.20 5.47
CA LEU A 63 3.16 8.57 6.68
C LEU A 63 3.87 9.62 7.53
N SER A 64 3.58 9.66 8.82
CA SER A 64 4.51 10.27 9.78
C SER A 64 5.77 9.42 9.83
N PHE A 65 6.92 10.06 9.71
CA PHE A 65 8.21 9.39 9.62
C PHE A 65 9.30 10.18 10.32
N GLU A 66 9.76 9.63 11.43
CA GLU A 66 10.95 10.08 12.13
C GLU A 66 12.15 9.25 11.65
N PRO A 67 13.17 9.89 11.05
CA PRO A 67 14.31 9.16 10.50
C PRO A 67 15.15 8.54 11.64
N PRO A 68 15.59 7.27 11.51
CA PRO A 68 16.54 6.68 12.45
C PRO A 68 17.83 7.51 12.54
N SER A 69 18.51 7.48 13.69
CA SER A 69 19.71 8.30 13.97
C SER A 69 20.90 8.12 13.02
N HIS A 70 20.91 7.05 12.23
CA HIS A 70 21.92 6.78 11.19
C HIS A 70 21.59 7.46 9.85
N VAL A 71 20.35 7.91 9.65
CA VAL A 71 19.93 8.64 8.45
C VAL A 71 20.36 10.10 8.60
N ARG A 72 21.56 10.39 8.09
CA ARG A 72 22.20 11.72 8.18
C ARG A 72 22.49 12.36 6.83
N SER A 73 22.11 11.70 5.74
CA SER A 73 22.31 12.20 4.39
C SER A 73 21.12 11.88 3.52
N VAL A 74 20.94 12.65 2.45
CA VAL A 74 19.88 12.41 1.45
C VAL A 74 19.99 10.99 0.87
N SER A 75 21.20 10.48 0.64
CA SER A 75 21.39 9.10 0.14
C SER A 75 20.88 8.03 1.12
N ALA A 76 21.15 8.21 2.43
CA ALA A 76 20.65 7.31 3.46
C ALA A 76 19.12 7.39 3.57
N LEU A 77 18.56 8.61 3.53
CA LEU A 77 17.13 8.85 3.52
C LEU A 77 16.46 8.15 2.33
N THR A 78 16.99 8.34 1.13
CA THR A 78 16.46 7.71 -0.08
C THR A 78 16.44 6.18 0.02
N LYS A 79 17.50 5.56 0.56
CA LYS A 79 17.52 4.09 0.76
C LYS A 79 16.44 3.65 1.73
N GLU A 80 16.25 4.39 2.81
CA GLU A 80 15.26 4.07 3.85
C GLU A 80 13.83 4.21 3.33
N VAL A 81 13.53 5.32 2.65
CA VAL A 81 12.22 5.55 2.06
C VAL A 81 11.91 4.52 0.97
N LYS A 82 12.88 4.16 0.11
CA LYS A 82 12.69 3.08 -0.87
C LYS A 82 12.34 1.74 -0.22
N ARG A 83 12.92 1.43 0.94
CA ARG A 83 12.56 0.23 1.72
C ARG A 83 11.11 0.29 2.17
N ILE A 84 10.69 1.41 2.76
CA ILE A 84 9.31 1.64 3.22
C ILE A 84 8.31 1.54 2.06
N VAL A 85 8.58 2.21 0.94
CA VAL A 85 7.72 2.22 -0.26
C VAL A 85 7.56 0.81 -0.84
N ARG A 86 8.63 0.00 -0.84
CA ARG A 86 8.60 -1.39 -1.29
C ARG A 86 7.80 -2.29 -0.35
N GLU A 87 7.86 -2.04 0.94
CA GLU A 87 7.17 -2.84 1.96
C GLU A 87 5.70 -2.44 2.15
N LEU A 88 5.28 -1.29 1.61
CA LEU A 88 3.90 -0.83 1.64
C LEU A 88 3.00 -1.77 0.80
N ASP A 89 2.16 -2.53 1.49
CA ASP A 89 1.17 -3.43 0.89
C ASP A 89 -0.11 -2.67 0.50
N VAL A 90 -0.01 -1.92 -0.60
CA VAL A 90 -1.09 -1.09 -1.14
C VAL A 90 -2.33 -1.93 -1.47
N VAL A 91 -2.14 -3.11 -2.06
CA VAL A 91 -3.25 -4.00 -2.44
C VAL A 91 -4.05 -4.42 -1.22
N ARG A 92 -3.39 -4.75 -0.10
CA ARG A 92 -4.09 -5.06 1.14
C ARG A 92 -4.77 -3.85 1.76
N LEU A 93 -4.18 -2.66 1.65
CA LEU A 93 -4.71 -1.44 2.26
C LEU A 93 -5.97 -0.94 1.58
N VAL A 94 -6.00 -0.91 0.23
CA VAL A 94 -7.07 -0.24 -0.54
C VAL A 94 -7.69 -1.11 -1.63
N GLY A 95 -7.24 -2.36 -1.81
CA GLY A 95 -7.66 -3.21 -2.92
C GLY A 95 -9.16 -3.52 -2.93
N ASP A 96 -9.75 -3.82 -1.77
CA ASP A 96 -11.18 -4.12 -1.67
C ASP A 96 -12.04 -2.89 -2.00
N GLU A 97 -11.61 -1.69 -1.56
CA GLU A 97 -12.29 -0.43 -1.88
C GLU A 97 -12.20 -0.12 -3.38
N LEU A 98 -11.02 -0.28 -3.99
CA LEU A 98 -10.79 -0.06 -5.41
C LEU A 98 -11.67 -0.96 -6.28
N LEU A 99 -11.77 -2.25 -5.94
CA LEU A 99 -12.62 -3.20 -6.66
C LEU A 99 -14.11 -2.91 -6.52
N THR A 100 -14.53 -2.43 -5.34
CA THR A 100 -15.93 -2.08 -5.03
C THR A 100 -16.37 -0.83 -5.77
N ARG A 101 -15.53 0.22 -5.79
CA ARG A 101 -15.82 1.45 -6.54
C ARG A 101 -15.85 1.19 -8.05
N ASN A 102 -14.92 0.37 -8.54
CA ASN A 102 -14.84 -0.02 -9.95
C ASN A 102 -14.75 1.20 -10.91
N GLU A 103 -13.87 2.14 -10.60
CA GLU A 103 -13.63 3.36 -11.38
C GLU A 103 -12.21 3.37 -11.98
N GLY A 104 -11.97 4.25 -12.94
CA GLY A 104 -10.65 4.45 -13.56
C GLY A 104 -10.07 3.14 -14.11
N ALA A 105 -8.86 2.80 -13.67
CA ALA A 105 -8.16 1.61 -14.15
C ALA A 105 -8.92 0.30 -13.84
N PHE A 106 -9.74 0.29 -12.78
CA PHE A 106 -10.48 -0.89 -12.33
C PHE A 106 -11.74 -1.14 -13.14
N GLN A 107 -12.36 -0.09 -13.68
CA GLN A 107 -13.53 -0.17 -14.55
C GLN A 107 -13.21 -0.87 -15.86
N ALA A 108 -12.03 -0.60 -16.42
CA ALA A 108 -11.54 -1.22 -17.64
C ALA A 108 -10.97 -2.64 -17.43
N GLY A 109 -10.89 -3.11 -16.17
CA GLY A 109 -10.30 -4.40 -15.81
C GLY A 109 -8.77 -4.38 -15.63
N GLU A 110 -8.10 -3.32 -16.06
CA GLU A 110 -6.63 -3.21 -16.08
C GLU A 110 -6.00 -3.02 -14.70
N GLY A 111 -6.78 -2.51 -13.74
CA GLY A 111 -6.42 -2.47 -12.33
C GLY A 111 -6.60 -3.82 -11.61
N ARG A 112 -7.14 -4.85 -12.29
CA ARG A 112 -7.51 -6.13 -11.67
C ARG A 112 -6.49 -7.21 -11.99
N ALA A 113 -6.33 -8.15 -11.07
CA ALA A 113 -5.50 -9.34 -11.24
C ALA A 113 -6.26 -10.59 -10.75
N PRO A 114 -5.94 -11.79 -11.27
CA PRO A 114 -6.49 -13.03 -10.75
C PRO A 114 -6.22 -13.20 -9.24
N GLY A 115 -7.27 -13.49 -8.49
CA GLY A 115 -7.23 -13.73 -7.05
C GLY A 115 -6.99 -15.21 -6.72
N ARG A 116 -6.81 -15.52 -5.42
CA ARG A 116 -6.71 -16.90 -4.93
C ARG A 116 -8.10 -17.54 -4.89
N GLY A 117 -8.53 -18.10 -6.02
CA GLY A 117 -9.78 -18.85 -6.16
C GLY A 117 -10.40 -18.67 -7.54
N LYS A 118 -11.12 -19.69 -8.02
CA LYS A 118 -11.79 -19.63 -9.33
C LYS A 118 -12.81 -18.48 -9.34
N GLY A 119 -12.65 -17.56 -10.30
CA GLY A 119 -13.54 -16.40 -10.47
C GLY A 119 -13.37 -15.28 -9.44
N LYS A 120 -12.34 -15.35 -8.58
CA LYS A 120 -12.02 -14.24 -7.67
C LYS A 120 -11.01 -13.31 -8.32
N GLU A 121 -11.24 -12.01 -8.16
CA GLU A 121 -10.31 -10.97 -8.57
C GLU A 121 -9.73 -10.30 -7.32
N ARG A 122 -8.55 -9.72 -7.49
CA ARG A 122 -7.91 -8.83 -6.52
C ARG A 122 -7.45 -7.57 -7.24
N ALA A 123 -7.18 -6.50 -6.50
CA ALA A 123 -6.45 -5.38 -7.07
C ALA A 123 -5.04 -5.84 -7.50
N ARG A 124 -4.62 -5.38 -8.67
CA ARG A 124 -3.25 -5.55 -9.18
C ARG A 124 -2.31 -4.66 -8.37
N GLU A 125 -1.03 -4.99 -8.37
CA GLU A 125 0.00 -4.05 -7.88
C GLU A 125 -0.02 -2.77 -8.74
N PRO A 126 0.17 -1.58 -8.13
CA PRO A 126 0.29 -0.33 -8.87
C PRO A 126 1.50 -0.38 -9.82
N ASP A 127 1.38 0.32 -10.95
CA ASP A 127 2.44 0.40 -11.97
C ASP A 127 3.60 1.27 -11.52
N CYS A 128 3.29 2.36 -10.82
CA CYS A 128 4.26 3.34 -10.36
C CYS A 128 3.99 3.72 -8.90
N ARG A 129 5.07 3.94 -8.15
CA ARG A 129 5.11 4.32 -6.74
C ARG A 129 6.03 5.53 -6.58
N MET A 130 5.56 6.68 -7.02
CA MET A 130 6.23 7.97 -6.82
C MET A 130 6.27 8.30 -5.33
N TRP A 131 7.30 8.98 -4.85
CA TRP A 131 7.34 9.42 -3.46
C TRP A 131 8.17 10.68 -3.25
N ALA A 132 7.89 11.37 -2.15
CA ALA A 132 8.72 12.44 -1.61
C ALA A 132 8.78 12.36 -0.09
N ALA A 133 9.91 12.75 0.47
CA ALA A 133 10.15 12.80 1.90
C ALA A 133 10.80 14.12 2.30
N ARG A 134 10.37 14.66 3.43
CA ARG A 134 10.93 15.87 4.03
C ARG A 134 11.00 15.66 5.53
N VAL A 135 12.22 15.57 6.06
CA VAL A 135 12.46 15.14 7.44
C VAL A 135 13.56 15.95 8.09
N ILE A 136 13.50 16.08 9.42
CA ILE A 136 14.60 16.61 10.21
C ILE A 136 15.52 15.45 10.57
N GLY A 137 16.78 15.52 10.10
CA GLY A 137 17.83 14.56 10.42
C GLY A 137 18.94 15.18 11.25
N LEU A 138 19.78 14.35 11.86
CA LEU A 138 20.98 14.81 12.56
C LEU A 138 22.10 15.15 11.57
N ASN A 139 22.87 16.18 11.90
CA ASN A 139 24.14 16.48 11.25
C ASN A 139 25.19 15.40 11.53
N GLU A 140 26.18 15.31 10.65
CA GLU A 140 27.30 14.39 10.84
C GLU A 140 28.06 14.71 12.13
N GLY A 141 28.44 13.67 12.89
CA GLY A 141 29.09 13.82 14.19
C GLY A 141 28.22 14.37 15.33
N LYS A 142 26.97 14.75 15.07
CA LYS A 142 26.05 15.27 16.09
C LYS A 142 25.19 14.20 16.75
N ASN A 143 24.71 14.50 17.95
CA ASN A 143 23.88 13.64 18.79
C ASN A 143 22.51 14.26 19.14
N GLY A 144 22.26 15.52 18.75
CA GLY A 144 20.98 16.21 18.96
C GLY A 144 20.87 16.97 20.28
N THR A 145 21.90 16.96 21.13
CA THR A 145 21.87 17.68 22.42
C THR A 145 22.40 19.11 22.33
N GLY A 146 23.04 19.48 21.21
CA GLY A 146 23.65 20.80 21.00
C GLY A 146 22.69 21.90 20.55
N GLY A 147 21.38 21.63 20.50
CA GLY A 147 20.35 22.57 20.02
C GLY A 147 20.13 22.49 18.50
N GLU A 148 19.52 23.53 17.93
CA GLU A 148 19.05 23.55 16.53
C GLU A 148 20.16 23.26 15.50
N GLY A 149 21.39 23.72 15.75
CA GLY A 149 22.53 23.49 14.85
C GLY A 149 22.99 22.03 14.73
N ASP A 150 22.45 21.13 15.55
CA ASP A 150 22.71 19.69 15.42
C ASP A 150 21.83 19.02 14.37
N TYR A 151 20.83 19.74 13.85
CA TYR A 151 19.85 19.22 12.92
C TYR A 151 20.00 19.83 11.52
N GLN A 152 19.47 19.11 10.54
CA GLN A 152 19.39 19.53 9.15
C GLN A 152 18.08 19.04 8.55
N LEU A 153 17.58 19.78 7.58
CA LEU A 153 16.44 19.36 6.78
C LEU A 153 16.92 18.49 5.62
N LEU A 154 16.49 17.23 5.59
CA LEU A 154 16.75 16.31 4.50
C LEU A 154 15.52 16.18 3.62
N GLU A 155 15.72 16.32 2.32
CA GLU A 155 14.68 16.26 1.30
C GLU A 155 15.08 15.27 0.21
N ALA A 156 14.15 14.38 -0.15
CA ALA A 156 14.37 13.39 -1.19
C ALA A 156 13.06 13.09 -1.93
N PHE A 157 13.17 12.64 -3.18
CA PHE A 157 12.03 12.19 -3.96
C PHE A 157 12.46 11.12 -4.98
N ASP A 158 11.48 10.38 -5.50
CA ASP A 158 11.64 9.47 -6.63
C ASP A 158 10.37 9.50 -7.49
N ASP A 159 10.57 9.54 -8.79
CA ASP A 159 9.54 9.59 -9.81
C ASP A 159 9.05 8.19 -10.21
N ASP A 160 9.82 7.14 -9.94
CA ASP A 160 9.49 5.74 -10.30
C ASP A 160 9.00 5.58 -11.75
N GLY A 161 9.71 6.21 -12.69
CA GLY A 161 9.40 6.20 -14.12
C GLY A 161 8.35 7.21 -14.57
N GLU A 162 7.62 7.86 -13.66
CA GLU A 162 6.64 8.90 -13.95
C GLU A 162 7.26 10.29 -13.94
N LYS A 163 7.29 10.95 -15.09
CA LYS A 163 7.95 12.25 -15.23
C LYS A 163 7.31 13.28 -14.29
N PHE A 164 8.13 13.89 -13.41
CA PHE A 164 7.75 14.94 -12.46
C PHE A 164 6.85 14.50 -11.30
N GLY A 165 6.61 13.20 -11.12
CA GLY A 165 5.71 12.69 -10.10
C GLY A 165 6.16 12.98 -8.67
N GLY A 166 7.34 12.48 -8.30
CA GLY A 166 7.97 12.70 -7.01
C GLY A 166 8.39 14.15 -6.79
N GLU A 167 8.90 14.82 -7.82
CA GLU A 167 9.25 16.26 -7.72
C GLU A 167 8.03 17.10 -7.31
N ARG A 168 6.86 16.83 -7.92
CA ARG A 168 5.61 17.52 -7.59
C ARG A 168 5.14 17.23 -6.17
N LEU A 169 5.29 16.00 -5.70
CA LEU A 169 5.02 15.66 -4.29
C LEU A 169 5.91 16.48 -3.36
N LEU A 170 7.21 16.55 -3.63
CA LEU A 170 8.14 17.32 -2.80
C LEU A 170 7.78 18.82 -2.78
N ARG A 171 7.38 19.37 -3.92
CA ARG A 171 6.92 20.77 -4.00
C ARG A 171 5.70 21.01 -3.10
N VAL A 172 4.71 20.12 -3.12
CA VAL A 172 3.52 20.23 -2.24
C VAL A 172 3.91 20.14 -0.77
N LEU A 173 4.85 19.26 -0.40
CA LEU A 173 5.35 19.18 0.98
C LEU A 173 6.01 20.49 1.44
N LYS A 174 6.78 21.14 0.55
CA LYS A 174 7.38 22.45 0.82
C LYS A 174 6.33 23.55 0.97
N GLU A 175 5.37 23.63 0.05
CA GLU A 175 4.29 24.61 0.08
C GLU A 175 3.44 24.49 1.35
N LYS A 176 3.20 23.28 1.83
CA LYS A 176 2.46 23.01 3.07
C LYS A 176 3.33 23.05 4.33
N SER A 177 4.63 23.36 4.20
CA SER A 177 5.60 23.31 5.30
C SER A 177 5.56 22.00 6.09
N ALA A 178 5.23 20.89 5.41
CA ALA A 178 5.17 19.58 6.02
C ALA A 178 6.60 19.05 6.26
N VAL A 179 6.82 18.50 7.45
CA VAL A 179 8.11 17.99 7.94
C VAL A 179 7.85 16.70 8.71
N ASP A 180 8.85 15.82 8.75
CA ASP A 180 8.79 14.47 9.36
C ASP A 180 7.70 13.61 8.74
N VAL A 181 7.63 13.69 7.41
CA VAL A 181 6.64 12.96 6.61
C VAL A 181 7.26 12.34 5.36
N ILE A 182 6.69 11.21 4.97
CA ILE A 182 6.84 10.60 3.64
C ILE A 182 5.47 10.61 2.98
N THR A 183 5.40 11.05 1.73
CA THR A 183 4.21 10.91 0.89
C THR A 183 4.52 10.03 -0.31
N ILE A 184 3.67 9.05 -0.54
CA ILE A 184 3.80 8.04 -1.60
C ILE A 184 2.55 8.15 -2.46
N CYS A 185 2.70 8.44 -3.74
CA CYS A 185 1.61 8.43 -4.70
C CYS A 185 1.73 7.18 -5.58
N VAL A 186 0.67 6.37 -5.58
CA VAL A 186 0.61 5.17 -6.39
C VAL A 186 -0.33 5.38 -7.57
N ARG A 187 0.01 4.77 -8.71
CA ARG A 187 -0.78 4.86 -9.93
C ARG A 187 -1.08 3.47 -10.48
N TRP A 188 -2.31 3.27 -10.93
CA TRP A 188 -2.68 2.19 -11.85
C TRP A 188 -2.99 2.81 -13.22
N VAL A 189 -2.28 2.35 -14.25
CA VAL A 189 -2.44 2.75 -15.64
C VAL A 189 -3.45 1.83 -16.33
N SER A 190 -4.29 2.43 -17.17
CA SER A 190 -5.08 1.70 -18.17
C SER A 190 -4.40 1.79 -19.53
N TRP A 191 -4.31 0.67 -20.26
CA TRP A 191 -3.61 0.57 -21.54
C TRP A 191 -4.18 1.45 -22.66
N ARG A 192 -5.36 2.06 -22.45
CA ARG A 192 -5.92 3.03 -23.40
C ARG A 192 -5.08 4.31 -23.53
N VAL A 193 -4.16 4.57 -22.60
CA VAL A 193 -3.35 5.80 -22.54
C VAL A 193 -1.86 5.55 -22.80
N TRP A 194 -1.46 4.37 -23.30
CA TRP A 194 -0.09 4.10 -23.77
C TRP A 194 0.29 4.77 -25.11
N ARG A 195 -0.16 6.01 -25.31
CA ARG A 195 0.42 6.96 -26.25
C ARG A 195 0.71 8.28 -25.53
N CYS A 196 1.68 8.26 -24.63
CA CYS A 196 2.39 9.47 -24.24
C CYS A 196 3.89 9.18 -24.15
N SER A 197 4.51 9.29 -25.33
CA SER A 197 5.88 9.73 -25.63
C SER A 197 6.98 9.43 -24.62
N CYS A 198 7.78 8.39 -24.93
CA CYS A 198 9.22 8.43 -24.73
C CYS A 198 9.85 9.58 -25.55
#